data_AF-A0A8T1EQ61-F1
#
_entry.id   AF-A0A8T1EQ61-F1
#
_cell.length_a   1.000
_cell.length_b   1.000
_cell.length_c   1.000
_cell.angle_alpha   90.00
_cell.angle_beta   90.00
_cell.angle_gamma   90.00
#
_symmetry.space_group_name_H-M   'P 1'
#
loop_
_entity.id
_entity.type
_entity.pdbx_description
1 polymer ?
#
loop_
_entity_poly.entity_id
_entity_poly.type
_entity_poly.pdbx_seq_one_letter_code
_entity_poly.pdbx_strand_id
1 'polypeptide(L)'
;MKILDISNYVPDGSYEKYLSTYLGGCKCDDKIQCVCGLGKGLFPYESIKAFEVLNETNIPLKSAFDSALRGTSIINADYERVKFVWKRYEMKSIKDLLIWYNNLDVVPFIKAIEAQRELFKRFDLDMFADGVSLPGLSEKVMYQTCFNELQHPKKVPAKAFRFTAKRMSGYKHQDVVAKREFNMTLDHLNTLLKKQKNICVVYAGVS
;
A
#
# COMPACT_ATOMS: atom_id res chain seq x y z
N MET A 1 -15.15 2.86 4.15
CA MET A 1 -14.25 2.77 2.99
C MET A 1 -13.14 1.79 3.34
N LYS A 2 -13.05 0.63 2.67
CA LYS A 2 -11.88 -0.26 2.84
C LYS A 2 -10.79 0.27 1.93
N ILE A 3 -9.64 0.63 2.49
CA ILE A 3 -8.48 1.07 1.72
C ILE A 3 -7.96 -0.15 0.94
N LEU A 4 -7.62 0.04 -0.34
CA LEU A 4 -6.99 -1.00 -1.15
C LEU A 4 -5.59 -1.27 -0.59
N ASP A 5 -5.36 -2.51 -0.17
CA ASP A 5 -4.07 -2.95 0.33
C ASP A 5 -3.22 -3.48 -0.84
N ILE A 6 -2.30 -2.63 -1.30
CA ILE A 6 -1.44 -2.90 -2.45
C ILE A 6 -0.48 -4.08 -2.20
N SER A 7 -0.20 -4.42 -0.94
CA SER A 7 0.70 -5.53 -0.60
C SER A 7 0.17 -6.88 -1.11
N ASN A 8 -1.15 -7.03 -1.26
CA ASN A 8 -1.76 -8.23 -1.83
C ASN A 8 -1.48 -8.42 -3.33
N TYR A 9 -0.99 -7.38 -4.02
CA TYR A 9 -0.75 -7.37 -5.45
C TYR A 9 0.75 -7.34 -5.81
N VAL A 10 1.61 -7.16 -4.81
CA VAL A 10 3.07 -7.18 -4.98
C VAL A 10 3.57 -8.59 -4.61
N PRO A 11 4.41 -9.23 -5.45
CA PRO A 11 4.96 -10.54 -5.13
C PRO A 11 5.90 -10.48 -3.92
N ASP A 12 5.96 -11.57 -3.17
CA ASP A 12 6.90 -11.73 -2.06
C ASP A 12 8.34 -11.61 -2.55
N GLY A 13 9.10 -10.67 -1.98
CA GLY A 13 10.49 -10.45 -2.35
C GLY A 13 10.99 -9.04 -2.03
N SER A 14 12.24 -8.77 -2.45
CA SER A 14 12.81 -7.43 -2.34
C SER A 14 12.11 -6.46 -3.29
N TYR A 15 11.86 -5.24 -2.81
CA TYR A 15 11.35 -4.13 -3.61
C TYR A 15 12.18 -3.90 -4.88
N GLU A 16 13.51 -4.02 -4.79
CA GLU A 16 14.42 -3.91 -5.95
C GLU A 16 14.15 -4.99 -7.00
N LYS A 17 13.82 -6.21 -6.56
CA LYS A 17 13.48 -7.32 -7.46
C LYS A 17 12.14 -7.07 -8.16
N TYR A 18 11.17 -6.53 -7.44
CA TYR A 18 9.90 -6.11 -8.02
C TYR A 18 10.11 -5.05 -9.10
N LEU A 19 10.82 -3.96 -8.79
CA LEU A 19 11.11 -2.90 -9.76
C LEU A 19 11.85 -3.43 -11.00
N SER A 20 12.90 -4.23 -10.81
CA SER A 20 13.69 -4.78 -11.91
C SER A 20 12.93 -5.76 -12.79
N THR A 21 11.91 -6.45 -12.26
CA THR A 21 11.04 -7.34 -13.04
C THR A 21 10.20 -6.56 -14.05
N TYR A 22 9.65 -5.41 -13.65
CA TYR A 22 8.72 -4.63 -14.48
C TYR A 22 9.37 -3.48 -15.26
N LEU A 23 10.45 -2.90 -14.73
CA LEU A 23 11.14 -1.73 -15.31
C LEU A 23 12.52 -2.07 -15.87
N GLY A 24 13.01 -3.29 -15.63
CA GLY A 24 14.41 -3.65 -15.86
C GLY A 24 15.32 -3.13 -14.75
N GLY A 25 16.51 -3.71 -14.63
CA GLY A 25 17.53 -3.22 -13.70
C GLY A 25 18.11 -1.87 -14.14
N CYS A 26 18.67 -1.10 -13.19
CA CYS A 26 19.38 0.12 -13.55
C CYS A 26 20.64 -0.23 -14.37
N LYS A 27 20.80 0.43 -15.53
CA LYS A 27 21.91 0.20 -16.47
C LYS A 27 23.04 1.24 -16.37
N CYS A 28 23.04 2.05 -15.31
CA CYS A 28 24.10 3.04 -15.10
C CYS A 28 25.40 2.33 -14.69
N ASP A 29 26.48 2.54 -15.44
CA ASP A 29 27.82 2.08 -15.05
C ASP A 29 28.34 2.86 -13.83
N ASP A 30 28.11 4.18 -13.81
CA ASP A 30 28.42 5.03 -12.67
C ASP A 30 27.21 5.22 -11.75
N LYS A 31 27.25 4.56 -10.58
CA LYS A 31 26.20 4.67 -9.54
C LYS A 31 26.14 6.05 -8.90
N ILE A 32 27.23 6.82 -8.90
CA ILE A 32 27.26 8.16 -8.29
C ILE A 32 26.44 9.12 -9.14
N GLN A 33 26.73 9.18 -10.44
CA GLN A 33 26.08 10.10 -11.37
C GLN A 33 24.75 9.57 -11.94
N CYS A 34 24.33 8.39 -11.53
CA CYS A 34 23.13 7.76 -12.05
C CYS A 34 21.85 8.52 -11.70
N VAL A 35 21.08 8.85 -12.74
CA VAL A 35 19.77 9.50 -12.67
C VAL A 35 18.62 8.60 -13.18
N CYS A 36 18.85 7.29 -13.32
CA CYS A 36 17.86 6.33 -13.85
C CYS A 36 16.58 6.22 -13.01
N GLY A 37 16.56 6.77 -11.78
CA GLY A 37 15.43 6.70 -10.85
C GLY A 37 15.32 5.38 -10.08
N LEU A 38 16.08 4.35 -10.47
CA LEU A 38 16.13 3.04 -9.79
C LEU A 38 17.32 2.91 -8.83
N GLY A 39 18.09 3.98 -8.64
CA GLY A 39 19.24 4.01 -7.73
C GLY A 39 18.82 4.37 -6.30
N LYS A 40 19.60 3.90 -5.32
CA LYS A 40 19.36 4.20 -3.90
C LYS A 40 19.40 5.70 -3.61
N GLY A 41 18.34 6.20 -2.97
CA GLY A 41 18.29 7.54 -2.38
C GLY A 41 18.90 7.55 -0.98
N LEU A 42 19.39 8.71 -0.55
CA LEU A 42 19.93 8.92 0.80
C LEU A 42 19.31 10.19 1.39
N PHE A 43 18.85 10.10 2.63
CA PHE A 43 18.24 11.21 3.35
C PHE A 43 18.61 11.15 4.84
N PRO A 44 18.98 12.27 5.48
CA PRO A 44 19.54 12.27 6.83
C PRO A 44 18.46 12.37 7.91
N TYR A 45 17.59 11.35 8.01
CA TYR A 45 16.41 11.35 8.89
C TYR A 45 16.71 11.71 10.36
N GLU A 46 17.77 11.16 10.92
CA GLU A 46 18.11 11.36 12.34
C GLU A 46 18.54 12.80 12.65
N SER A 47 18.98 13.55 11.63
CA SER A 47 19.32 14.97 11.76
C SER A 47 18.10 15.90 11.72
N ILE A 48 16.97 15.44 11.16
CA ILE A 48 15.75 16.25 11.02
C ILE A 48 14.96 16.22 12.33
N LYS A 49 15.30 17.10 13.26
CA LYS A 49 14.66 17.19 14.60
C LYS A 49 13.50 18.19 14.67
N ALA A 50 13.37 19.05 13.69
CA ALA A 50 12.34 20.07 13.62
C ALA A 50 11.98 20.36 12.15
N PHE A 51 10.78 20.89 11.90
CA PHE A 51 10.30 21.14 10.54
C PHE A 51 11.12 22.23 9.83
N GLU A 52 11.62 23.20 10.59
CA GLU A 52 12.41 24.34 10.15
C GLU A 52 13.72 23.91 9.48
N VAL A 53 14.27 22.76 9.87
CA VAL A 53 15.49 22.18 9.27
C VAL A 53 15.29 21.95 7.76
N LEU A 54 14.07 21.64 7.31
CA LEU A 54 13.78 21.44 5.88
C LEU A 54 13.99 22.71 5.04
N ASN A 55 13.99 23.90 5.67
CA ASN A 55 14.22 25.17 4.99
C ASN A 55 15.71 25.53 4.90
N GLU A 56 16.61 24.77 5.53
CA GLU A 56 18.05 25.01 5.44
C GLU A 56 18.54 24.84 3.99
N THR A 57 19.40 25.76 3.55
CA THR A 57 19.83 25.88 2.15
C THR A 57 21.16 25.20 1.85
N ASN A 58 21.83 24.70 2.88
CA ASN A 58 23.12 24.04 2.73
C ASN A 58 22.90 22.53 2.61
N ILE A 59 23.77 21.88 1.83
CA ILE A 59 23.82 20.42 1.81
C ILE A 59 24.14 19.91 3.24
N PRO A 60 23.39 18.92 3.76
CA PRO A 60 23.67 18.36 5.08
C PRO A 60 25.09 17.82 5.15
N LEU A 61 25.77 18.03 6.28
CA LEU A 61 27.11 17.49 6.51
C LEU A 61 27.10 15.97 6.40
N LYS A 62 28.24 15.39 6.02
CA LYS A 62 28.40 13.93 5.89
C LYS A 62 27.92 13.18 7.15
N SER A 63 28.28 13.68 8.34
CA SER A 63 27.90 13.09 9.63
C SER A 63 26.40 13.10 9.91
N ALA A 64 25.62 13.94 9.21
CA ALA A 64 24.16 13.97 9.34
C ALA A 64 23.48 12.71 8.78
N PHE A 65 24.18 11.97 7.90
CA PHE A 65 23.70 10.72 7.30
C PHE A 65 24.11 9.47 8.08
N ASP A 66 24.84 9.63 9.18
CA ASP A 66 25.21 8.51 10.02
C ASP A 66 23.96 7.95 10.71
N SER A 67 23.87 6.63 10.81
CA SER A 67 22.74 5.97 11.47
C SER A 67 23.12 5.52 12.87
N ALA A 68 22.56 6.18 13.89
CA ALA A 68 22.69 5.77 15.28
C ALA A 68 22.04 4.40 15.52
N LEU A 69 20.95 4.09 14.80
CA LEU A 69 20.28 2.78 14.88
C LEU A 69 21.19 1.63 14.46
N ARG A 70 22.00 1.83 13.42
CA ARG A 70 22.92 0.80 12.87
C ARG A 70 24.36 0.94 13.35
N GLY A 71 24.69 2.07 14.01
CA GLY A 71 26.06 2.41 14.36
C GLY A 71 26.99 2.57 13.15
N THR A 72 26.44 2.95 11.98
CA THR A 72 27.19 3.01 10.72
C THR A 72 27.26 4.43 10.18
N SER A 73 28.45 4.85 9.76
CA SER A 73 28.62 6.10 9.01
C SER A 73 28.45 5.89 7.51
N ILE A 74 28.02 6.95 6.82
CA ILE A 74 27.89 6.95 5.36
C ILE A 74 29.28 6.81 4.70
N ILE A 75 29.37 6.01 3.64
CA ILE A 75 30.60 5.88 2.85
C ILE A 75 30.83 7.12 1.96
N ASN A 76 32.08 7.40 1.59
CA ASN A 76 32.39 8.59 0.78
C ASN A 76 31.65 8.61 -0.56
N ALA A 77 31.56 7.48 -1.25
CA ALA A 77 30.88 7.39 -2.56
C ALA A 77 29.39 7.76 -2.48
N ASP A 78 28.71 7.35 -1.41
CA ASP A 78 27.31 7.68 -1.15
C ASP A 78 27.12 9.17 -0.87
N TYR A 79 28.04 9.78 -0.14
CA TYR A 79 28.01 11.24 0.10
C TYR A 79 28.32 12.04 -1.18
N GLU A 80 29.25 11.58 -2.02
CA GLU A 80 29.49 12.18 -3.34
C GLU A 80 28.26 12.10 -4.24
N ARG A 81 27.46 11.02 -4.14
CA ARG A 81 26.17 10.94 -4.82
C ARG A 81 25.20 12.02 -4.35
N VAL A 82 25.11 12.27 -3.04
CA VAL A 82 24.26 13.36 -2.50
C VAL A 82 24.70 14.72 -3.05
N LYS A 83 26.01 15.01 -3.05
CA LYS A 83 26.55 16.25 -3.64
C LYS A 83 26.22 16.39 -5.12
N PHE A 84 26.38 15.29 -5.87
CA PHE A 84 26.06 15.26 -7.29
C PHE A 84 24.59 15.60 -7.54
N VAL A 85 23.65 14.93 -6.85
CA VAL A 85 22.21 15.16 -7.07
C VAL A 85 21.78 16.55 -6.60
N TRP A 86 22.34 17.03 -5.49
CA TRP A 86 22.09 18.38 -4.99
C TRP A 86 22.41 19.43 -6.05
N LYS A 87 23.59 19.32 -6.68
CA LYS A 87 24.01 20.19 -7.77
C LYS A 87 23.21 19.95 -9.05
N ARG A 88 22.98 18.69 -9.42
CA ARG A 88 22.36 18.28 -10.69
C ARG A 88 20.89 18.69 -10.80
N TYR A 89 20.17 18.70 -9.69
CA TYR A 89 18.76 19.12 -9.60
C TYR A 89 18.60 20.53 -9.03
N GLU A 90 19.70 21.27 -8.85
CA GLU A 90 19.70 22.66 -8.38
C GLU A 90 18.89 22.85 -7.08
N MET A 91 19.07 21.92 -6.13
CA MET A 91 18.34 21.91 -4.86
C MET A 91 18.66 23.18 -4.06
N LYS A 92 17.61 23.84 -3.58
CA LYS A 92 17.70 25.09 -2.81
C LYS A 92 17.58 24.87 -1.33
N SER A 93 16.94 23.76 -0.90
CA SER A 93 16.87 23.40 0.51
C SER A 93 16.82 21.89 0.76
N ILE A 94 16.97 21.50 2.02
CA ILE A 94 16.82 20.10 2.46
C ILE A 94 15.44 19.52 2.07
N LYS A 95 14.40 20.36 1.99
CA LYS A 95 13.09 19.97 1.46
C LYS A 95 13.15 19.43 0.03
N ASP A 96 13.97 20.02 -0.84
CA ASP A 96 14.13 19.54 -2.22
C ASP A 96 14.79 18.16 -2.25
N LEU A 97 15.77 17.94 -1.37
CA LEU A 97 16.39 16.63 -1.18
C LEU A 97 15.38 15.59 -0.67
N LEU A 98 14.49 15.96 0.25
CA LEU A 98 13.41 15.10 0.74
C LEU A 98 12.43 14.75 -0.38
N ILE A 99 12.02 15.72 -1.19
CA ILE A 99 11.12 15.50 -2.34
C ILE A 99 11.79 14.53 -3.33
N TRP A 100 13.05 14.77 -3.67
CA TRP A 100 13.80 13.88 -4.55
C TRP A 100 13.90 12.46 -4.00
N TYR A 101 14.23 12.32 -2.71
CA TYR A 101 14.32 11.02 -2.04
C TYR A 101 12.98 10.28 -2.12
N ASN A 102 11.87 10.92 -1.73
CA ASN A 102 10.55 10.28 -1.76
C ASN A 102 10.12 9.93 -3.18
N ASN A 103 10.47 10.76 -4.17
CA ASN A 103 10.18 10.47 -5.57
C ASN A 103 10.97 9.27 -6.11
N LEU A 104 12.17 8.97 -5.58
CA LEU A 104 12.89 7.75 -5.94
C LEU A 104 12.17 6.48 -5.50
N ASP A 105 11.39 6.53 -4.42
CA ASP A 105 10.58 5.38 -4.02
C ASP A 105 9.24 5.36 -4.76
N VAL A 106 8.53 6.48 -4.84
CA VAL A 106 7.15 6.51 -5.35
C VAL A 106 7.07 6.40 -6.86
N VAL A 107 7.93 7.10 -7.62
CA VAL A 107 7.81 7.16 -9.09
C VAL A 107 8.09 5.80 -9.73
N PRO A 108 9.17 5.06 -9.38
CA PRO A 108 9.37 3.71 -9.90
C PRO A 108 8.28 2.75 -9.48
N PHE A 109 7.77 2.85 -8.25
CA PHE A 109 6.70 1.98 -7.78
C PHE A 109 5.44 2.11 -8.63
N ILE A 110 4.99 3.34 -8.90
CA ILE A 110 3.81 3.58 -9.73
C ILE A 110 4.03 3.04 -11.14
N LYS A 111 5.20 3.29 -11.75
CA LYS A 111 5.53 2.77 -13.09
C LYS A 111 5.53 1.24 -13.14
N ALA A 112 6.05 0.58 -12.10
CA ALA A 112 6.06 -0.87 -12.00
C ALA A 112 4.64 -1.43 -11.87
N ILE A 113 3.79 -0.80 -11.06
CA ILE A 113 2.37 -1.15 -10.92
C ILE A 113 1.63 -0.97 -12.25
N GLU A 114 1.86 0.12 -12.96
CA GLU A 114 1.26 0.36 -14.28
C GLU A 114 1.66 -0.75 -15.27
N ALA A 115 2.95 -1.07 -15.35
CA ALA A 115 3.44 -2.15 -16.19
C ALA A 115 2.85 -3.53 -15.80
N GLN A 116 2.72 -3.80 -14.50
CA GLN A 116 2.07 -5.01 -14.00
C GLN A 116 0.58 -5.06 -14.38
N ARG A 117 -0.13 -3.92 -14.28
CA ARG A 117 -1.53 -3.81 -14.69
C ARG A 117 -1.69 -4.07 -16.19
N GLU A 118 -0.79 -3.54 -17.02
CA GLU A 118 -0.80 -3.80 -18.47
C GLU A 118 -0.56 -5.28 -18.82
N LEU A 119 0.14 -6.03 -17.96
CA LEU A 119 0.28 -7.49 -18.12
C LEU A 119 -1.07 -8.20 -17.92
N PHE A 120 -1.84 -7.86 -16.90
CA PHE A 120 -3.15 -8.48 -16.64
C PHE A 120 -4.23 -8.06 -17.65
N LYS A 121 -4.14 -6.83 -18.18
CA LYS A 121 -5.05 -6.38 -19.26
C LYS A 121 -4.97 -7.25 -20.52
N ARG A 122 -3.84 -7.92 -20.79
CA ARG A 122 -3.72 -8.87 -21.92
C ARG A 122 -4.66 -10.07 -21.81
N PHE A 123 -5.15 -10.33 -20.59
CA PHE A 123 -6.11 -11.38 -20.27
C PHE A 123 -7.54 -10.82 -20.04
N ASP A 124 -7.79 -9.56 -20.42
CA ASP A 124 -9.04 -8.84 -20.19
C ASP A 124 -9.41 -8.77 -18.69
N LEU A 125 -8.40 -8.62 -17.84
CA LEU A 125 -8.55 -8.47 -16.39
C LEU A 125 -8.08 -7.08 -15.94
N ASP A 126 -8.88 -6.41 -15.11
CA ASP A 126 -8.40 -5.30 -14.30
C ASP A 126 -7.81 -5.83 -12.99
N MET A 127 -6.51 -5.58 -12.82
CA MET A 127 -5.73 -6.04 -11.68
C MET A 127 -6.38 -5.74 -10.32
N PHE A 128 -7.04 -4.58 -10.15
CA PHE A 128 -7.56 -4.15 -8.85
C PHE A 128 -9.05 -4.43 -8.65
N ALA A 129 -9.79 -4.68 -9.73
CA ALA A 129 -11.22 -4.98 -9.67
C ALA A 129 -11.51 -6.48 -9.76
N ASP A 130 -10.73 -7.22 -10.56
CA ASP A 130 -10.99 -8.63 -10.84
C ASP A 130 -10.31 -9.58 -9.86
N GLY A 131 -9.28 -9.16 -9.14
CA GLY A 131 -8.63 -9.97 -8.12
C GLY A 131 -8.68 -9.29 -6.77
N VAL A 132 -8.73 -10.07 -5.69
CA VAL A 132 -8.46 -9.57 -4.33
C VAL A 132 -6.95 -9.55 -4.05
N SER A 133 -6.18 -10.36 -4.79
CA SER A 133 -4.74 -10.52 -4.66
C SER A 133 -4.12 -11.05 -5.97
N LEU A 134 -2.79 -10.99 -6.05
CA LEU A 134 -2.03 -11.50 -7.20
C LEU A 134 -2.29 -12.99 -7.49
N PRO A 135 -2.32 -13.92 -6.49
CA PRO A 135 -2.71 -15.30 -6.74
C PRO A 135 -4.12 -15.46 -7.31
N GLY A 136 -5.09 -14.64 -6.87
CA GLY A 136 -6.45 -14.70 -7.40
C GLY A 136 -6.54 -14.26 -8.87
N LEU A 137 -5.73 -13.28 -9.28
CA LEU A 137 -5.60 -12.92 -10.69
C LEU A 137 -4.93 -14.05 -11.50
N SER A 138 -3.84 -14.62 -10.98
CA SER A 138 -3.14 -15.74 -11.63
C SER A 138 -4.05 -16.95 -11.80
N GLU A 139 -4.91 -17.24 -10.83
CA GLU A 139 -5.92 -18.30 -10.93
C GLU A 139 -6.91 -18.02 -12.06
N LYS A 140 -7.40 -16.78 -12.21
CA LYS A 140 -8.28 -16.39 -13.32
C LYS A 140 -7.60 -16.56 -14.69
N VAL A 141 -6.35 -16.12 -14.80
CA VAL A 141 -5.53 -16.29 -16.02
C VAL A 141 -5.36 -17.77 -16.34
N MET A 142 -5.07 -18.60 -15.33
CA MET A 142 -4.97 -20.05 -15.47
C MET A 142 -6.30 -20.63 -15.99
N TYR A 143 -7.45 -20.21 -15.45
CA TYR A 143 -8.75 -20.69 -15.92
C TYR A 143 -9.00 -20.34 -17.38
N GLN A 144 -8.70 -19.11 -17.80
CA GLN A 144 -8.83 -18.67 -19.20
C GLN A 144 -7.88 -19.42 -20.14
N THR A 145 -6.69 -19.80 -19.67
CA THR A 145 -5.68 -20.41 -20.55
C THR A 145 -5.84 -21.92 -20.67
N CYS A 146 -6.09 -22.60 -19.54
CA CYS A 146 -6.10 -24.06 -19.46
C CYS A 146 -7.46 -24.69 -19.76
N PHE A 147 -8.55 -23.93 -19.66
CA PHE A 147 -9.90 -24.48 -19.65
C PHE A 147 -10.84 -23.86 -20.68
N ASN A 148 -10.31 -23.46 -21.85
CA ASN A 148 -11.11 -22.99 -22.99
C ASN A 148 -12.21 -23.97 -23.42
N GLU A 149 -12.06 -25.26 -23.10
CA GLU A 149 -13.04 -26.31 -23.43
C GLU A 149 -13.99 -26.67 -22.28
N LEU A 150 -13.81 -26.09 -21.07
CA LEU A 150 -14.73 -26.36 -19.97
C LEU A 150 -16.03 -25.59 -20.14
N GLN A 151 -17.14 -26.32 -20.13
CA GLN A 151 -18.45 -25.71 -20.02
C GLN A 151 -18.63 -25.15 -18.61
N HIS A 152 -18.84 -23.83 -18.51
CA HIS A 152 -19.28 -23.24 -17.26
C HIS A 152 -20.60 -23.89 -16.82
N PRO A 153 -20.71 -24.32 -15.55
CA PRO A 153 -22.00 -24.79 -15.04
C PRO A 153 -23.02 -23.67 -15.21
N LYS A 154 -24.21 -24.02 -15.70
CA LYS A 154 -25.29 -23.05 -15.87
C LYS A 154 -25.50 -22.33 -14.54
N LYS A 155 -25.47 -20.98 -14.56
CA LYS A 155 -25.80 -20.15 -13.39
C LYS A 155 -27.30 -20.33 -13.09
N VAL A 156 -27.64 -21.40 -12.38
CA VAL A 156 -28.97 -21.58 -11.84
C VAL A 156 -29.05 -20.76 -10.55
N PRO A 157 -30.02 -19.84 -10.41
CA PRO A 157 -30.20 -19.10 -9.17
C PRO A 157 -30.29 -20.10 -8.02
N ALA A 158 -29.44 -19.95 -7.00
CA ALA A 158 -29.55 -20.77 -5.80
C ALA A 158 -30.96 -20.55 -5.20
N LYS A 159 -31.61 -21.61 -4.73
CA LYS A 159 -32.83 -21.45 -3.94
C LYS A 159 -32.48 -20.59 -2.73
N ALA A 160 -33.13 -19.43 -2.62
CA ALA A 160 -32.94 -18.54 -1.49
C ALA A 160 -33.09 -19.35 -0.18
N PHE A 161 -32.10 -19.25 0.70
CA PHE A 161 -32.15 -19.93 1.98
C PHE A 161 -33.37 -19.43 2.76
N ARG A 162 -34.31 -20.34 3.03
CA ARG A 162 -35.46 -20.06 3.90
C ARG A 162 -35.17 -20.65 5.26
N PHE A 163 -35.14 -19.81 6.28
CA PHE A 163 -35.10 -20.29 7.66
C PHE A 163 -36.31 -21.19 7.91
N THR A 164 -36.07 -22.39 8.43
CA THR A 164 -37.16 -23.26 8.85
C THR A 164 -37.85 -22.63 10.06
N ALA A 165 -39.18 -22.85 10.17
CA ALA A 165 -39.96 -22.34 11.30
C ALA A 165 -39.37 -22.77 12.66
N LYS A 166 -38.82 -23.99 12.73
CA LYS A 166 -38.12 -24.54 13.90
C LYS A 166 -36.86 -23.75 14.27
N ARG A 167 -36.09 -23.28 13.28
CA ARG A 167 -34.90 -22.47 13.54
C ARG A 167 -35.29 -21.06 13.97
N MET A 168 -36.34 -20.50 13.36
CA MET A 168 -36.90 -19.21 13.76
C MET A 168 -37.45 -19.24 15.20
N SER A 169 -38.16 -20.30 15.60
CA SER A 169 -38.63 -20.46 16.98
C SER A 169 -37.46 -20.65 17.96
N GLY A 170 -36.38 -21.31 17.54
CA GLY A 170 -35.15 -21.42 18.31
C GLY A 170 -34.52 -20.06 18.62
N TYR A 171 -34.43 -19.17 17.62
CA TYR A 171 -33.95 -17.80 17.85
C TYR A 171 -34.85 -17.04 18.81
N LYS A 172 -36.18 -17.07 18.60
CA LYS A 172 -37.14 -16.45 19.52
C LYS A 172 -36.98 -16.95 20.97
N HIS A 173 -36.75 -18.24 21.16
CA HIS A 173 -36.53 -18.80 22.49
C HIS A 173 -35.21 -18.32 23.12
N GLN A 174 -34.11 -18.32 22.35
CA GLN A 174 -32.82 -17.78 22.82
C GLN A 174 -32.94 -16.30 23.20
N ASP A 175 -33.73 -15.55 22.45
CA ASP A 175 -33.97 -14.13 22.67
C ASP A 175 -34.78 -13.87 23.94
N VAL A 176 -35.80 -14.70 24.21
CA VAL A 176 -36.54 -14.69 25.49
C VAL A 176 -35.62 -15.01 26.66
N VAL A 177 -34.81 -16.07 26.55
CA VAL A 177 -33.85 -16.47 27.60
C VAL A 177 -32.83 -15.36 27.87
N ALA A 178 -32.34 -14.71 26.82
CA ALA A 178 -31.37 -13.63 26.91
C ALA A 178 -31.99 -12.24 27.20
N LYS A 179 -33.32 -12.15 27.39
CA LYS A 179 -34.08 -10.90 27.57
C LYS A 179 -33.76 -9.84 26.51
N ARG A 180 -33.64 -10.26 25.25
CA ARG A 180 -33.39 -9.34 24.12
C ARG A 180 -34.71 -8.80 23.58
N GLU A 181 -34.89 -7.49 23.62
CA GLU A 181 -36.02 -6.82 22.97
C GLU A 181 -35.68 -6.49 21.51
N PHE A 182 -36.58 -6.85 20.58
CA PHE A 182 -36.34 -6.80 19.13
C PHE A 182 -37.06 -5.68 18.39
N ASN A 183 -37.64 -4.70 19.08
CA ASN A 183 -37.92 -3.47 18.39
C ASN A 183 -36.58 -2.73 18.27
N MET A 184 -36.03 -2.67 17.04
CA MET A 184 -34.99 -1.69 16.71
C MET A 184 -35.60 -0.30 16.79
N THR A 185 -35.78 0.17 18.01
CA THR A 185 -36.01 1.57 18.32
C THR A 185 -34.68 2.29 18.29
N LEU A 186 -34.71 3.61 18.09
CA LEU A 186 -33.52 4.45 18.18
C LEU A 186 -32.78 4.23 19.51
N ASP A 187 -33.54 4.04 20.60
CA ASP A 187 -33.01 3.76 21.94
C ASP A 187 -32.26 2.42 22.04
N HIS A 188 -32.74 1.38 21.36
CA HIS A 188 -32.04 0.09 21.31
C HIS A 188 -30.68 0.23 20.61
N LEU A 189 -30.65 0.94 19.47
CA LEU A 189 -29.41 1.22 18.74
C LEU A 189 -28.44 2.09 19.56
N ASN A 190 -28.95 3.13 20.23
CA ASN A 190 -28.17 3.98 21.13
C ASN A 190 -27.58 3.19 22.31
N THR A 191 -28.32 2.22 22.85
CA THR A 191 -27.86 1.35 23.93
C THR A 191 -26.75 0.40 23.45
N LEU A 192 -26.86 -0.15 22.23
CA LEU A 192 -25.82 -0.98 21.63
C LEU A 192 -24.54 -0.18 21.32
N LEU A 193 -24.69 1.05 20.81
CA LEU A 193 -23.58 1.98 20.59
C LEU A 193 -22.83 2.29 21.89
N LYS A 194 -23.55 2.59 22.99
CA LYS A 194 -22.93 2.83 24.31
C LYS A 194 -22.23 1.60 24.89
N LYS A 195 -22.71 0.39 24.58
CA LYS A 195 -22.11 -0.88 25.04
C LYS A 195 -20.89 -1.30 24.22
N GLN A 196 -20.74 -0.82 22.99
CA GLN A 196 -19.50 -0.99 22.26
C GLN A 196 -18.41 -0.14 22.91
N LYS A 197 -17.36 -0.80 23.43
CA LYS A 197 -16.13 -0.15 23.94
C LYS A 197 -15.30 0.54 22.85
N ASN A 198 -15.84 0.69 21.64
CA ASN A 198 -15.13 1.26 20.51
C ASN A 198 -15.34 2.78 20.52
N ILE A 199 -14.33 3.50 21.01
CA ILE A 199 -14.22 4.95 20.84
C ILE A 199 -14.03 5.21 19.34
N CYS A 200 -15.11 5.56 18.64
CA CYS A 200 -14.96 6.28 17.38
C CYS A 200 -14.63 7.73 17.76
N VAL A 201 -13.34 8.06 17.74
CA VAL A 201 -12.90 9.46 17.79
C VAL A 201 -13.37 10.11 16.50
N VAL A 202 -14.52 10.78 16.55
CA VAL A 202 -14.90 11.74 15.53
C VAL A 202 -14.10 13.00 15.85
N TYR A 203 -12.97 13.18 15.17
CA TYR A 203 -12.39 14.50 14.99
C TYR A 203 -13.35 15.30 14.12
N ALA A 204 -14.30 16.01 14.75
CA ALA A 204 -14.97 17.13 14.13
C ALA A 204 -14.25 18.39 14.63
N GLY A 205 -13.33 18.87 13.80
CA GLY A 205 -12.80 20.22 13.94
C GLY A 205 -13.91 21.24 13.70
N VAL A 206 -13.85 22.30 14.51
CA VAL A 206 -14.01 23.70 14.12
C VAL A 206 -15.13 24.02 13.12
N SER A 207 -16.22 24.57 13.65
CA SER A 207 -16.72 25.91 13.30
C SER A 207 -17.50 26.46 14.48
#